data_AF-C7CND2-F1
#
_entry.id   AF-C7CND2-F1
#
_cell.length_a   1.000
_cell.length_b   1.000
_cell.length_c   1.000
_cell.angle_alpha   90.00
_cell.angle_beta   90.00
_cell.angle_gamma   90.00
#
_symmetry.space_group_name_H-M   'P 1'
#
loop_
_entity.id
_entity.type
_entity.pdbx_description
1 polymer ?
#
loop_
_entity_poly.entity_id
_entity_poly.type
_entity_poly.pdbx_seq_one_letter_code
_entity_poly.pdbx_strand_id
1 'polypeptide(L)'
;MSFDRPCIVRLLDEMSLSTEDDDAPSEGLIPENFAYRVEGAQFARIQSDAWKEIYKPVSHYLFVTGWGCMDVLSGGVPVFLLVDRPG
;
A
#
# COMPACT_ATOMS: atom_id res chain seq x y z
N MET A 1 -1.49 9.74 -8.22
CA MET A 1 -2.47 9.15 -7.30
C MET A 1 -2.49 9.99 -6.03
N SER A 2 -3.66 10.19 -5.42
CA SER A 2 -3.83 11.02 -4.23
C SER A 2 -4.83 10.43 -3.25
N PHE A 3 -4.70 10.81 -1.98
CA PHE A 3 -5.65 10.53 -0.90
C PHE A 3 -6.14 11.85 -0.31
N ASP A 4 -7.39 11.88 0.16
CA ASP A 4 -8.03 13.02 0.81
C ASP A 4 -7.97 12.97 2.34
N ARG A 5 -7.36 11.92 2.90
CA ARG A 5 -7.17 11.70 4.33
C ARG A 5 -5.70 11.42 4.65
N PRO A 6 -5.28 11.57 5.93
CA PRO A 6 -3.93 11.27 6.36
C PRO A 6 -3.49 9.86 5.96
N CYS A 7 -2.21 9.74 5.58
CA CYS A 7 -1.61 8.49 5.15
C CYS A 7 -0.39 8.17 6.01
N ILE A 8 -0.20 6.89 6.32
CA ILE A 8 1.09 6.33 6.70
C ILE A 8 1.61 5.61 5.46
N VAL A 9 2.81 5.98 5.01
CA VAL A 9 3.41 5.47 3.77
C VAL A 9 4.71 4.76 4.08
N ARG A 10 4.91 3.58 3.48
CA ARG A 10 6.19 2.88 3.45
C ARG A 10 6.57 2.61 2.00
N LEU A 11 7.79 2.98 1.63
CA LEU A 11 8.38 2.68 0.33
C LEU A 11 9.35 1.52 0.52
N LEU A 12 9.22 0.49 -0.32
CA LEU A 12 10.05 -0.70 -0.33
C LEU A 12 10.73 -0.82 -1.70
N ASP A 13 12.05 -0.90 -1.68
CA ASP A 13 12.84 -1.34 -2.83
C ASP A 13 12.84 -2.89 -2.86
N GLU A 14 13.01 -3.50 -4.04
CA GLU A 14 12.95 -4.96 -4.24
C GLU A 14 13.91 -5.72 -3.31
N MET A 15 15.07 -5.13 -2.98
CA MET A 15 16.01 -5.73 -2.02
C MET A 15 15.43 -5.91 -0.61
N SER A 16 14.47 -5.06 -0.22
CA SER A 16 13.90 -5.04 1.13
C SER A 16 12.70 -5.98 1.25
N LEU A 17 11.91 -6.13 0.17
CA LEU A 17 10.76 -7.05 0.12
C LEU A 17 11.18 -8.49 0.36
N SER A 18 12.26 -8.96 -0.29
CA SER A 18 12.73 -10.34 -0.12
C SER A 18 13.10 -10.72 1.32
N THR A 19 13.32 -9.76 2.21
CA THR A 19 13.71 -10.01 3.61
C THR A 19 12.57 -9.81 4.62
N GLU A 20 11.47 -9.18 4.23
CA GLU A 20 10.32 -8.92 5.11
C GLU A 20 9.13 -9.87 4.86
N ASP A 21 9.12 -10.58 3.74
CA ASP A 21 7.90 -11.14 3.13
C ASP A 21 7.84 -12.69 3.13
N ASP A 22 8.49 -13.36 4.07
CA ASP A 22 8.42 -14.83 4.19
C ASP A 22 7.00 -15.33 4.56
N ASP A 23 6.08 -14.44 4.98
CA ASP A 23 4.74 -14.79 5.51
C ASP A 23 3.55 -14.16 4.74
N ALA A 24 3.75 -13.38 3.67
CA ALA A 24 2.62 -12.80 2.94
C ALA A 24 2.08 -13.77 1.87
N PRO A 25 0.80 -14.17 1.94
CA PRO A 25 0.21 -15.03 0.92
C PRO A 25 0.12 -14.25 -0.40
N SER A 26 0.67 -14.82 -1.48
CA SER A 26 0.58 -14.31 -2.86
C SER A 26 -0.80 -14.52 -3.51
N GLU A 27 -1.81 -14.83 -2.71
CA GLU A 27 -3.18 -15.10 -3.15
C GLU A 27 -3.84 -13.83 -3.71
N GLY A 28 -4.48 -13.94 -4.87
CA GLY A 28 -5.22 -12.83 -5.48
C GLY A 28 -4.36 -11.84 -6.26
N LEU A 29 -3.06 -12.08 -6.43
CA LEU A 29 -2.23 -11.32 -7.36
C LEU A 29 -2.63 -11.63 -8.80
N ILE A 30 -2.91 -10.59 -9.57
CA ILE A 30 -3.28 -10.68 -10.99
C ILE A 30 -2.19 -10.00 -11.80
N PRO A 31 -1.64 -10.64 -12.85
CA PRO A 31 -0.66 -10.00 -13.72
C PRO A 31 -1.16 -8.65 -14.25
N GLU A 32 -0.24 -7.69 -14.41
CA GLU A 32 -0.50 -6.35 -14.96
C GLU A 32 -1.36 -5.42 -14.07
N ASN A 33 -1.80 -5.87 -12.89
CA ASN A 33 -2.36 -5.00 -11.87
C ASN A 33 -1.25 -4.38 -11.01
N PHE A 34 -1.34 -3.07 -10.81
CA PHE A 34 -0.36 -2.29 -10.04
C PHE A 34 -0.88 -1.85 -8.67
N ALA A 35 -2.16 -2.07 -8.35
CA ALA A 35 -2.79 -1.57 -7.13
C ALA A 35 -3.66 -2.66 -6.49
N TYR A 36 -3.45 -2.90 -5.19
CA TYR A 36 -4.11 -3.94 -4.41
C TYR A 36 -4.60 -3.40 -3.08
N ARG A 37 -5.69 -3.97 -2.56
CA ARG A 37 -6.05 -3.84 -1.14
C ARG A 37 -5.54 -5.08 -0.43
N VAL A 38 -4.76 -4.87 0.63
CA VAL A 38 -4.10 -5.93 1.39
C VAL A 38 -4.74 -6.01 2.77
N GLU A 39 -4.87 -7.23 3.30
CA GLU A 39 -5.39 -7.48 4.64
C GLU A 39 -4.34 -8.24 5.45
N GLY A 40 -4.25 -7.94 6.74
CA GLY A 40 -3.42 -8.71 7.66
C GLY A 40 -1.91 -8.53 7.53
N ALA A 41 -1.38 -7.68 6.65
CA ALA A 41 0.06 -7.46 6.52
C ALA A 41 0.72 -6.96 7.83
N GLN A 42 1.96 -7.39 8.10
CA GLN A 42 2.69 -6.98 9.30
C GLN A 42 2.81 -5.46 9.41
N PHE A 43 3.08 -4.78 8.30
CA PHE A 43 3.14 -3.32 8.24
C PHE A 43 1.89 -2.64 8.81
N ALA A 44 0.71 -3.14 8.43
CA ALA A 44 -0.56 -2.65 8.96
C ALA A 44 -0.72 -2.98 10.46
N ARG A 45 -0.34 -4.20 10.87
CA ARG A 45 -0.48 -4.67 12.25
C ARG A 45 0.35 -3.85 13.24
N ILE A 46 1.60 -3.52 12.91
CA ILE A 46 2.51 -2.82 13.85
C ILE A 46 2.20 -1.33 14.06
N GLN A 47 1.34 -0.72 13.22
CA GLN A 47 0.98 0.69 13.41
C GLN A 47 0.16 0.91 14.68
N SER A 48 0.28 2.12 15.23
CA SER A 48 -0.42 2.56 16.45
C SER A 48 -1.92 2.30 16.43
N ASP A 49 -2.42 1.60 17.45
CA ASP A 49 -3.86 1.35 17.63
C ASP A 49 -4.66 2.64 17.84
N ALA A 50 -4.08 3.63 18.53
CA ALA A 50 -4.72 4.93 18.73
C ALA A 50 -4.92 5.67 17.41
N TRP A 51 -3.93 5.64 16.51
CA TRP A 51 -4.07 6.23 15.18
C TRP A 51 -5.15 5.51 14.38
N LYS A 52 -5.14 4.17 14.37
CA LYS A 52 -6.18 3.37 13.70
C LYS A 52 -7.58 3.68 14.23
N GLU A 53 -7.73 3.87 15.53
CA GLU A 53 -9.02 4.17 16.16
C GLU A 53 -9.56 5.56 15.80
N ILE A 54 -8.68 6.56 15.68
CA ILE A 54 -9.05 7.93 15.28
C ILE A 54 -9.45 7.98 13.79
N TYR A 55 -8.74 7.25 12.93
CA TYR A 55 -8.89 7.34 11.48
C TYR A 55 -9.66 6.17 10.85
N LYS A 56 -10.30 5.31 11.66
CA LYS A 56 -11.06 4.15 11.17
C LYS A 56 -12.24 4.55 10.25
N PRO A 57 -12.60 3.70 9.27
CA PRO A 57 -11.89 2.48 8.87
C PRO A 57 -10.57 2.82 8.15
N VAL A 58 -9.48 2.12 8.50
CA VAL A 58 -8.19 2.24 7.80
C VAL A 58 -8.06 1.06 6.87
N SER A 59 -7.79 1.33 5.59
CA SER A 59 -7.45 0.31 4.58
C SER A 59 -5.95 0.33 4.29
N HIS A 60 -5.42 -0.83 3.95
CA HIS A 60 -4.05 -0.99 3.46
C HIS A 60 -4.06 -1.18 1.96
N TYR A 61 -3.37 -0.28 1.26
CA TYR A 61 -3.16 -0.33 -0.18
C TYR A 61 -1.70 -0.66 -0.49
N LEU A 62 -1.48 -1.57 -1.43
CA LEU A 62 -0.17 -1.90 -1.98
C LEU A 62 -0.13 -1.46 -3.44
N PHE A 63 0.84 -0.60 -3.77
CA PHE A 63 1.09 -0.16 -5.13
C PHE A 63 2.41 -0.75 -5.63
N VAL A 64 2.33 -1.62 -6.63
CA VAL A 64 3.47 -2.25 -7.28
C VAL A 64 3.93 -1.35 -8.41
N THR A 65 5.21 -1.01 -8.41
CA THR A 65 5.88 -0.27 -9.48
C THR A 65 6.94 -1.16 -10.12
N GLY A 66 7.56 -0.71 -11.20
CA GLY A 66 8.57 -1.52 -11.90
C GLY A 66 9.85 -1.81 -11.11
N TRP A 67 10.09 -1.15 -9.97
CA TRP A 67 11.31 -1.29 -9.17
C TRP A 67 11.05 -1.35 -7.66
N GLY A 68 9.82 -1.65 -7.25
CA GLY A 68 9.48 -1.71 -5.82
C GLY A 68 8.01 -1.49 -5.54
N CYS A 69 7.67 -1.44 -4.25
CA CYS A 69 6.31 -1.32 -3.77
C CYS A 69 6.14 -0.11 -2.85
N MET A 70 4.92 0.42 -2.83
CA MET A 70 4.50 1.43 -1.87
C MET A 70 3.29 0.91 -1.09
N ASP A 71 3.48 0.75 0.21
CA ASP A 71 2.39 0.50 1.14
C ASP A 71 1.80 1.82 1.63
N VAL A 72 0.48 1.91 1.65
CA VAL A 72 -0.25 3.05 2.18
C VAL A 72 -1.34 2.58 3.12
N LEU A 73 -1.34 3.07 4.36
CA LEU A 73 -2.49 3.01 5.25
C LEU A 73 -3.23 4.33 5.22
N SER A 74 -4.51 4.31 4.90
CA SER A 74 -5.35 5.49 4.93
C SER A 74 -6.80 5.12 5.22
N GLY A 75 -7.53 6.05 5.84
CA GLY A 75 -8.99 5.99 5.87
C GLY A 75 -9.66 6.61 4.64
N GLY A 76 -8.87 7.15 3.71
CA GLY A 76 -9.33 7.66 2.43
C GLY A 76 -9.17 6.61 1.32
N VAL A 77 -9.91 6.79 0.23
CA VAL A 77 -9.85 5.92 -0.97
C VAL A 77 -8.93 6.59 -2.00
N PRO A 78 -7.99 5.85 -2.64
CA PRO A 78 -7.08 6.43 -3.62
C PRO A 78 -7.83 6.90 -4.87
N VAL A 79 -7.46 8.07 -5.37
CA VAL A 79 -7.88 8.57 -6.69
C VAL A 79 -6.69 8.54 -7.65
N PHE A 80 -6.92 8.01 -8.84
CA PHE A 80 -5.91 7.93 -9.90
C PHE A 80 -6.16 8.99 -10.96
N LEU A 81 -5.07 9.57 -11.46
CA LEU A 81 -5.05 10.47 -12.58
C LEU A 81 -4.08 9.88 -13.61
N LEU A 82 -4.56 9.69 -14.83
CA LEU A 82 -3.71 9.38 -15.97
C LEU A 82 -3.04 10.68 -16.41
N VAL A 83 -1.71 10.68 -16.42
CA VAL A 83 -0.91 11.81 -16.90
C VAL A 83 -0.24 11.39 -18.20
N ASP A 84 -0.42 12.19 -19.23
CA ASP A 84 0.34 12.01 -20.46
C ASP A 84 1.81 12.30 -20.19
N ARG A 85 2.68 11.50 -20.80
CA ARG A 85 4.12 11.72 -20.72
C ARG A 85 4.43 13.01 -21.49
N PRO A 86 4.99 14.06 -20.86
CA PRO A 86 5.43 15.22 -21.63
C PRO A 86 6.52 14.75 -22.60
N GLY A 87 6.30 15.08 -23.89
CA GLY A 87 7.20 14.73 -24.99
C GLY A 87 8.52 15.49 -24.97
#